data_AF-A0A553M197-F1
#
_entry.id   AF-A0A553M197-F1
#
_cell.length_a   1.000
_cell.length_b   1.000
_cell.length_c   1.000
_cell.angle_alpha   90.00
_cell.angle_beta   90.00
_cell.angle_gamma   90.00
#
_symmetry.space_group_name_H-M   'P 1'
#
loop_
_entity.id
_entity.type
_entity.pdbx_description
1 polymer ?
#
loop_
_entity_poly.entity_id
_entity_poly.type
_entity_poly.pdbx_seq_one_letter_code
_entity_poly.pdbx_strand_id
1 'polypeptide(L)'
;MPLHVVLYQPEIPANTGNIARTCAATDTSLHLIRPLGFSTDDKMLKRAGLDYWPYVNISYYDSLDELFARFPEGEFYFITKFGRRYYDSFDFSDTEKHIFFVFGRETTGLPKELLEANMDRCLRIPMNDKVRSLNLSNTAAILVYEALRQQRFYGLS
;
A
#
# COMPACT_ATOMS: atom_id res chain seq x y z
N MET A 1 -6.91 8.25 9.33
CA MET A 1 -5.59 8.89 9.47
C MET A 1 -5.02 9.20 8.09
N PRO A 2 -4.04 10.11 7.91
CA PRO A 2 -3.44 10.39 6.60
C PRO A 2 -2.43 9.30 6.19
N LEU A 3 -2.75 8.04 6.48
CA LEU A 3 -2.03 6.87 5.99
C LEU A 3 -2.78 6.30 4.79
N HIS A 4 -2.01 5.95 3.76
CA HIS A 4 -2.52 5.51 2.48
C HIS A 4 -1.76 4.29 1.97
N VAL A 5 -2.49 3.28 1.52
CA VAL A 5 -1.94 2.15 0.75
C VAL A 5 -2.34 2.31 -0.70
N VAL A 6 -1.38 2.24 -1.61
CA VAL A 6 -1.60 2.34 -3.05
C VAL A 6 -1.22 1.02 -3.71
N LEU A 7 -2.16 0.38 -4.41
CA LEU A 7 -1.89 -0.81 -5.19
C LEU A 7 -1.86 -0.45 -6.68
N TYR A 8 -0.66 -0.50 -7.26
CA TYR A 8 -0.47 -0.30 -8.68
C TYR A 8 -0.84 -1.58 -9.45
N GLN A 9 -2.01 -1.56 -10.08
CA GLN A 9 -2.48 -2.61 -11.00
C GLN A 9 -2.49 -4.01 -10.37
N PRO A 10 -3.12 -4.19 -9.19
CA PRO A 10 -3.07 -5.45 -8.46
C PRO A 10 -3.68 -6.60 -9.27
N GLU A 11 -3.03 -7.76 -9.21
CA GLU A 11 -3.38 -8.91 -10.04
C GLU A 11 -4.15 -9.97 -9.24
N ILE A 12 -3.89 -10.09 -7.94
CA ILE A 12 -4.44 -11.15 -7.10
C ILE A 12 -5.53 -10.60 -6.16
N PRO A 13 -6.82 -10.94 -6.36
CA PRO A 13 -7.91 -10.42 -5.54
C PRO A 13 -7.78 -10.74 -4.05
N ALA A 14 -7.23 -11.91 -3.70
CA ALA A 14 -7.03 -12.30 -2.30
C ALA A 14 -6.07 -11.36 -1.54
N ASN A 15 -5.01 -10.88 -2.20
CA ASN A 15 -4.11 -9.90 -1.58
C ASN A 15 -4.82 -8.57 -1.35
N THR A 16 -5.55 -8.09 -2.35
CA THR A 16 -6.30 -6.83 -2.23
C THR A 16 -7.36 -6.90 -1.13
N GLY A 17 -8.08 -8.02 -1.02
CA GLY A 17 -9.02 -8.26 0.07
C GLY A 17 -8.33 -8.19 1.44
N ASN A 18 -7.24 -8.93 1.63
CA ASN A 18 -6.50 -8.89 2.90
C ASN A 18 -5.96 -7.50 3.25
N ILE A 19 -5.47 -6.74 2.26
CA ILE A 19 -5.01 -5.36 2.44
C ILE A 19 -6.18 -4.45 2.80
N ALA A 20 -7.32 -4.60 2.14
CA ALA A 20 -8.55 -3.87 2.46
C ALA A 20 -8.99 -4.15 3.90
N ARG A 21 -8.81 -5.37 4.42
CA ARG A 21 -9.06 -5.68 5.84
C ARG A 21 -8.14 -4.89 6.76
N THR A 22 -6.84 -4.86 6.47
CA THR A 22 -5.88 -4.03 7.22
C THR A 22 -6.30 -2.56 7.17
N CYS A 23 -6.71 -2.05 6.01
CA CYS A 23 -7.15 -0.68 5.85
C CYS A 23 -8.39 -0.36 6.69
N ALA A 24 -9.41 -1.22 6.68
CA ALA A 24 -10.58 -1.09 7.54
C ALA A 24 -10.23 -1.12 9.04
N ALA A 25 -9.30 -1.99 9.44
CA ALA A 25 -8.92 -2.15 10.84
C ALA A 25 -8.06 -0.99 11.38
N THR A 26 -7.55 -0.13 10.51
CA THR A 26 -6.56 0.90 10.87
C THR A 26 -6.90 2.29 10.37
N ASP A 27 -8.12 2.52 9.88
CA ASP A 27 -8.54 3.80 9.26
C ASP A 27 -7.53 4.34 8.22
N THR A 28 -6.90 3.41 7.50
CA THR A 28 -5.98 3.68 6.39
C THR A 28 -6.77 3.67 5.09
N SER A 29 -6.49 4.62 4.20
CA SER A 29 -7.19 4.66 2.90
C SER A 29 -6.52 3.73 1.89
N LEU A 30 -7.32 3.10 1.03
CA LEU A 30 -6.85 2.21 -0.03
C LEU A 30 -7.06 2.85 -1.40
N HIS A 31 -5.99 2.98 -2.17
CA HIS A 31 -6.01 3.51 -3.53
C HIS A 31 -5.69 2.40 -4.52
N LEU A 32 -6.53 2.20 -5.53
CA LEU A 32 -6.39 1.15 -6.54
C LEU A 32 -6.13 1.79 -7.91
N ILE A 33 -4.94 1.56 -8.46
CA ILE A 33 -4.58 2.06 -9.80
C ILE A 33 -4.95 1.02 -10.85
N ARG A 34 -5.72 1.41 -11.85
CA ARG A 34 -6.19 0.54 -12.93
C ARG A 34 -5.12 0.26 -14.00
N PRO A 35 -5.29 -0.81 -14.81
CA PRO A 35 -6.34 -1.83 -14.70
C PRO A 35 -6.11 -2.79 -13.53
N LEU A 36 -7.22 -3.26 -12.93
CA LEU A 36 -7.19 -4.31 -11.92
C LEU A 36 -7.25 -5.67 -12.60
N GLY A 37 -6.51 -6.66 -12.12
CA GLY A 37 -6.56 -8.04 -12.63
C GLY A 37 -7.83 -8.82 -12.24
N PHE A 38 -8.78 -8.17 -11.55
CA PHE A 38 -10.00 -8.76 -11.04
C PHE A 38 -11.13 -7.72 -10.96
N SER A 39 -12.38 -8.18 -10.84
CA SER A 39 -13.53 -7.30 -10.61
C SER A 39 -13.75 -7.06 -9.11
N THR A 40 -14.06 -5.81 -8.76
CA THR A 40 -14.48 -5.37 -7.43
C THR A 40 -16.01 -5.29 -7.31
N ASP A 41 -16.75 -6.02 -8.14
CA ASP A 41 -18.21 -6.04 -8.08
C ASP A 41 -18.71 -6.66 -6.78
N ASP A 42 -19.78 -6.07 -6.24
CA ASP A 42 -20.36 -6.37 -4.94
C ASP A 42 -20.67 -7.87 -4.74
N LYS A 43 -21.06 -8.57 -5.82
CA LYS A 43 -21.30 -10.03 -5.82
C LYS A 43 -20.01 -10.85 -5.64
N MET A 44 -18.91 -10.42 -6.24
CA MET A 44 -17.61 -11.09 -6.12
C MET A 44 -17.01 -10.84 -4.74
N LEU A 45 -17.12 -9.62 -4.23
CA LEU A 45 -16.64 -9.25 -2.90
C LEU A 45 -17.37 -10.00 -1.79
N LYS A 46 -18.71 -10.10 -1.86
CA LYS A 46 -19.52 -10.88 -0.90
C LYS A 46 -19.16 -12.37 -0.91
N ARG A 47 -18.94 -12.96 -2.09
CA ARG A 47 -18.50 -14.35 -2.23
C ARG A 47 -17.12 -14.62 -1.64
N ALA A 48 -16.24 -13.63 -1.67
CA ALA A 48 -14.91 -13.71 -1.11
C ALA A 48 -14.86 -13.46 0.42
N GLY A 49 -16.02 -13.25 1.08
CA GLY A 49 -16.07 -13.01 2.52
C GLY A 49 -15.46 -11.67 2.92
N LEU A 50 -15.61 -10.65 2.07
CA LEU A 50 -15.10 -9.29 2.29
C LEU A 50 -16.19 -8.39 2.87
N ASP A 51 -16.76 -8.79 4.01
CA ASP A 51 -17.80 -8.07 4.76
C ASP A 51 -17.35 -6.65 5.20
N TYR A 52 -16.05 -6.42 5.28
CA TYR A 52 -15.43 -5.15 5.64
C TYR A 52 -15.26 -4.17 4.48
N TRP A 53 -15.40 -4.60 3.22
CA TRP A 53 -15.15 -3.75 2.05
C TRP A 53 -15.92 -2.41 2.07
N PRO A 54 -17.20 -2.35 2.50
CA PRO A 54 -17.93 -1.09 2.62
C PRO A 54 -17.37 -0.10 3.66
N TYR A 55 -16.54 -0.58 4.60
CA TYR A 55 -15.92 0.26 5.64
C TYR A 55 -14.53 0.76 5.25
N VAL A 56 -14.02 0.37 4.08
CA VAL A 56 -12.73 0.83 3.59
C VAL A 56 -12.93 2.12 2.79
N ASN A 57 -12.15 3.15 3.10
CA ASN A 57 -12.06 4.33 2.24
C ASN A 57 -11.27 3.96 0.98
N ILE A 58 -11.98 3.55 -0.09
CA ILE A 58 -11.39 3.11 -1.35
C ILE A 58 -11.53 4.19 -2.42
N SER A 59 -10.43 4.52 -3.10
CA SER A 59 -10.42 5.37 -4.29
C SER A 59 -9.79 4.63 -5.47
N TYR A 60 -10.29 4.90 -6.68
CA TYR A 60 -9.80 4.30 -7.92
C TYR A 60 -9.22 5.39 -8.81
N TYR A 61 -8.09 5.10 -9.45
CA TYR A 61 -7.41 6.00 -10.37
C TYR A 61 -7.03 5.23 -11.64
N ASP A 62 -7.00 5.90 -12.77
CA ASP A 62 -6.59 5.31 -14.04
C ASP A 62 -5.06 5.32 -14.23
N SER A 63 -4.33 6.11 -13.43
CA SER A 63 -2.87 6.16 -13.44
C SER A 63 -2.28 6.59 -12.09
N LEU A 64 -0.98 6.36 -11.90
CA LEU A 64 -0.24 6.92 -10.75
C LEU A 64 -0.15 8.45 -10.83
N ASP A 65 -0.02 9.01 -12.04
CA ASP A 65 0.07 10.45 -12.25
C ASP A 65 -1.21 11.18 -11.78
N GLU A 66 -2.38 10.56 -11.99
CA GLU A 66 -3.65 11.07 -11.47
C GLU A 66 -3.65 11.13 -9.93
N LEU A 67 -3.16 10.08 -9.27
CA LEU A 67 -3.01 10.06 -7.81
C LEU A 67 -2.01 11.13 -7.34
N PHE A 68 -0.85 11.25 -8.00
CA PHE A 68 0.16 12.24 -7.64
C PHE A 68 -0.36 13.67 -7.80
N ALA A 69 -1.10 13.95 -8.87
CA ALA A 69 -1.73 15.25 -9.08
C ALA A 69 -2.81 15.56 -8.03
N ARG A 70 -3.49 14.54 -7.49
CA ARG A 70 -4.48 14.68 -6.42
C ARG A 70 -3.85 14.99 -5.07
N PHE A 71 -2.63 14.51 -4.83
CA PHE A 71 -1.88 14.70 -3.58
C PHE A 71 -0.48 15.26 -3.85
N PRO A 72 -0.38 16.53 -4.31
CA PRO A 72 0.90 17.12 -4.68
C PRO A 72 1.88 17.26 -3.50
N GLU A 73 1.38 17.28 -2.27
CA GLU A 73 2.16 17.33 -1.02
C GLU A 73 2.28 15.96 -0.34
N GLY A 74 1.87 14.88 -1.02
CA GLY A 74 1.95 13.52 -0.49
C GLY A 74 3.39 13.02 -0.38
N GLU A 75 3.70 12.33 0.71
CA GLU A 75 4.98 11.65 0.91
C GLU A 75 4.86 10.20 0.40
N PHE A 76 5.37 9.95 -0.81
CA PHE A 76 5.29 8.64 -1.46
C PHE A 76 6.53 7.79 -1.18
N TYR A 77 6.30 6.60 -0.66
CA TYR A 77 7.30 5.56 -0.44
C TYR A 77 7.04 4.38 -1.36
N PHE A 78 8.08 3.92 -2.05
CA PHE A 78 7.95 2.89 -3.08
C PHE A 78 8.50 1.56 -2.57
N ILE A 79 7.64 0.54 -2.51
CA ILE A 79 8.00 -0.75 -1.93
C ILE A 79 8.59 -1.63 -3.04
N THR A 80 9.87 -1.97 -2.88
CA THR A 80 10.58 -2.79 -3.87
C THR A 80 11.76 -3.55 -3.27
N LYS A 81 12.04 -4.76 -3.78
CA LYS A 81 13.24 -5.52 -3.39
C LYS A 81 14.56 -4.82 -3.75
N PHE A 82 14.51 -3.85 -4.68
CA PHE A 82 15.65 -3.05 -5.10
C PHE A 82 15.91 -1.82 -4.22
N GLY A 83 15.07 -1.59 -3.20
CA GLY A 83 15.23 -0.49 -2.27
C GLY A 83 16.56 -0.57 -1.52
N ARG A 84 17.21 0.58 -1.31
CA ARG A 84 18.51 0.67 -0.63
C ARG A 84 18.39 0.87 0.88
N ARG A 85 17.20 1.26 1.34
CA ARG A 85 16.90 1.55 2.74
C ARG A 85 15.88 0.56 3.29
N TYR A 86 16.04 0.20 4.56
CA TYR A 86 15.04 -0.58 5.27
C TYR A 86 13.88 0.30 5.71
N TYR A 87 12.71 -0.31 5.84
CA TYR A 87 11.47 0.38 6.17
C TYR A 87 11.52 1.13 7.51
N ASP A 88 12.27 0.61 8.48
CA ASP A 88 12.45 1.18 9.83
C ASP A 88 13.39 2.39 9.87
N SER A 89 14.07 2.70 8.76
CA SER A 89 14.97 3.87 8.67
C SER A 89 14.26 5.16 8.30
N PHE A 90 12.96 5.13 8.02
CA PHE A 90 12.15 6.28 7.62
C PHE A 90 11.30 6.78 8.78
N ASP A 91 11.09 8.10 8.80
CA ASP A 91 10.23 8.76 9.79
C ASP A 91 8.82 8.95 9.23
N PHE A 92 7.87 8.30 9.89
CA PHE A 92 6.44 8.31 9.63
C PHE A 92 5.66 8.93 10.80
N SER A 93 6.34 9.55 11.77
CA SER A 93 5.74 10.02 13.02
C SER A 93 4.84 11.25 12.88
N ASP A 94 4.99 12.01 11.80
CA ASP A 94 4.17 13.19 11.50
C ASP A 94 2.75 12.78 11.11
N THR A 95 1.79 13.04 12.00
CA THR A 95 0.38 12.67 11.84
C THR A 95 -0.42 13.61 10.95
N GLU A 96 0.16 14.74 10.52
CA GLU A 96 -0.50 15.70 9.62
C GLU A 96 -0.17 15.44 8.16
N LYS A 97 0.92 14.70 7.89
CA LYS A 97 1.37 14.38 6.53
C LYS A 97 0.64 13.19 5.94
N HIS A 98 0.26 13.32 4.68
CA HIS A 98 -0.23 12.20 3.87
C HIS A 98 0.93 11.28 3.47
N ILE A 99 1.02 10.12 4.13
CA ILE A 99 2.05 9.10 3.89
C ILE A 99 1.46 7.99 3.03
N PHE A 100 2.08 7.74 1.87
CA PHE A 100 1.64 6.75 0.90
C PHE A 100 2.64 5.61 0.78
N PHE A 101 2.17 4.39 1.02
CA PHE A 101 2.90 3.17 0.72
C PHE A 101 2.46 2.62 -0.63
N VAL A 102 3.33 2.75 -1.63
CA VAL A 102 3.05 2.37 -3.02
C VAL A 102 3.60 0.99 -3.33
N PHE A 103 2.70 0.07 -3.64
CA PHE A 103 2.99 -1.31 -3.97
C PHE A 103 2.79 -1.57 -5.46
N GLY A 104 3.69 -2.35 -6.04
CA GLY A 104 3.59 -2.77 -7.43
C GLY A 104 2.72 -4.01 -7.63
N ARG A 105 2.63 -4.42 -8.89
CA ARG A 105 2.04 -5.71 -9.29
C ARG A 105 2.78 -6.86 -8.61
N GLU A 106 2.07 -7.93 -8.26
CA GLU A 106 2.70 -9.11 -7.64
C GLU A 106 3.77 -9.76 -8.52
N THR A 107 3.55 -9.77 -9.83
CA THR A 107 4.48 -10.41 -10.78
C THR A 107 5.72 -9.57 -11.11
N THR A 108 5.51 -8.27 -11.35
CA THR A 108 6.51 -7.39 -11.99
C THR A 108 6.92 -6.20 -11.13
N GLY A 109 6.20 -5.93 -10.04
CA GLY A 109 6.47 -4.79 -9.16
C GLY A 109 6.04 -3.46 -9.78
N LEU A 110 6.73 -2.39 -9.39
CA LEU A 110 6.50 -1.03 -9.88
C LEU A 110 7.29 -0.75 -11.17
N PRO A 111 6.86 0.22 -11.98
CA PRO A 111 7.62 0.66 -13.15
C PRO A 111 9.06 1.05 -12.78
N LYS A 112 10.03 0.59 -13.58
CA LYS A 112 11.46 0.81 -13.33
C LYS A 112 11.83 2.29 -13.27
N GLU A 113 11.32 3.07 -14.21
CA GLU A 113 11.56 4.52 -14.30
C GLU A 113 11.08 5.27 -13.04
N LEU A 114 9.92 4.86 -12.50
CA LEU A 114 9.40 5.41 -11.24
C LEU A 114 10.35 5.12 -10.07
N LEU A 115 10.85 3.89 -9.97
CA LEU A 115 11.79 3.52 -8.92
C LEU A 115 13.12 4.27 -9.06
N GLU A 116 13.67 4.34 -10.27
CA GLU A 116 14.95 5.02 -10.55
C GLU A 116 14.89 6.51 -10.24
N ALA A 117 13.76 7.16 -10.53
CA ALA A 117 13.53 8.57 -10.21
C ALA A 117 13.38 8.83 -8.70
N ASN A 118 13.04 7.83 -7.89
CA ASN A 118 12.68 7.98 -6.47
C ASN A 118 13.46 7.02 -5.56
N MET A 119 14.73 6.76 -5.87
CA MET A 119 15.53 5.72 -5.22
C MET A 119 15.75 5.97 -3.71
N ASP A 120 15.74 7.23 -3.28
CA ASP A 120 15.85 7.66 -1.88
C ASP A 120 14.60 7.35 -1.04
N ARG A 121 13.44 7.22 -1.71
CA ARG A 121 12.14 6.83 -1.14
C ARG A 121 11.78 5.37 -1.40
N CYS A 122 12.66 4.63 -2.08
CA CYS A 122 12.49 3.19 -2.26
C CYS A 122 12.90 2.43 -1.00
N LEU A 123 11.94 1.74 -0.39
CA LEU A 123 12.15 0.95 0.83
C LEU A 123 11.98 -0.55 0.59
N ARG A 124 12.65 -1.36 1.42
CA ARG A 124 12.52 -2.83 1.43
C ARG A 124 12.33 -3.38 2.83
N ILE A 125 11.64 -4.51 2.93
CA ILE A 125 11.59 -5.31 4.15
C ILE A 125 12.79 -6.27 4.16
N PRO A 126 13.58 -6.32 5.25
CA PRO A 126 14.70 -7.26 5.36
C PRO A 126 14.19 -8.71 5.35
N MET A 127 14.88 -9.58 4.58
CA MET A 127 14.56 -10.99 4.41
C MET A 127 15.85 -11.79 4.27
N ASN A 128 15.79 -13.10 4.52
CA ASN A 128 16.85 -14.02 4.12
C ASN A 128 16.80 -14.32 2.61
N ASP A 129 17.75 -15.10 2.12
CA ASP A 129 17.90 -15.48 0.72
C ASP A 129 17.02 -16.67 0.29
N LYS A 130 16.28 -17.29 1.20
CA LYS A 130 15.46 -18.48 0.94
C LYS A 130 14.13 -18.16 0.27
N VAL A 131 13.67 -16.92 0.38
CA VAL A 131 12.41 -16.45 -0.21
C VAL A 131 12.66 -15.20 -1.06
N ARG A 132 11.98 -15.12 -2.20
CA ARG A 132 12.15 -13.99 -3.14
C ARG A 132 11.48 -12.70 -2.66
N SER A 133 10.37 -12.84 -1.96
CA SER A 133 9.58 -11.75 -1.40
C SER A 133 8.58 -12.30 -0.39
N LEU A 134 8.12 -11.44 0.53
CA LEU A 134 6.92 -11.70 1.31
C LEU A 134 5.67 -11.61 0.44
N ASN A 135 4.57 -12.14 0.96
CA ASN A 135 3.24 -11.87 0.43
C ASN A 135 2.94 -10.36 0.47
N LEU A 136 2.23 -9.85 -0.55
CA LEU A 136 1.92 -8.43 -0.69
C LEU A 136 1.13 -7.89 0.51
N SER A 137 0.11 -8.62 0.96
CA SER A 137 -0.73 -8.20 2.09
C SER A 137 0.01 -8.20 3.42
N ASN A 138 0.93 -9.15 3.64
CA ASN A 138 1.81 -9.15 4.81
C ASN A 138 2.74 -7.92 4.80
N THR A 139 3.29 -7.60 3.62
CA THR A 139 4.18 -6.44 3.44
C THR A 139 3.43 -5.14 3.75
N ALA A 140 2.20 -4.99 3.25
CA ALA A 140 1.35 -3.84 3.55
C ALA A 140 1.03 -3.73 5.05
N ALA A 141 0.66 -4.84 5.70
CA ALA A 141 0.38 -4.84 7.13
C ALA A 141 1.59 -4.42 7.96
N ILE A 142 2.80 -4.91 7.65
CA ILE A 142 4.03 -4.52 8.34
C ILE A 142 4.27 -3.01 8.25
N LEU A 143 4.12 -2.43 7.05
CA LEU A 143 4.42 -1.01 6.82
C LEU A 143 3.38 -0.09 7.45
N VAL A 144 2.10 -0.43 7.33
CA VAL A 144 1.01 0.32 7.99
C VAL A 144 1.20 0.29 9.51
N TYR A 145 1.45 -0.88 10.10
CA TYR A 145 1.65 -0.97 11.54
C TYR A 145 2.96 -0.34 12.02
N GLU A 146 4.02 -0.28 11.20
CA GLU A 146 5.22 0.48 11.56
C GLU A 146 4.93 1.98 11.61
N ALA A 147 4.25 2.54 10.60
CA ALA A 147 3.84 3.94 10.63
C ALA A 147 2.96 4.25 11.84
N LEU A 148 1.96 3.42 12.10
CA LEU A 148 1.10 3.54 13.27
C LEU A 148 1.89 3.44 14.57
N ARG A 149 2.88 2.54 14.67
CA ARG A 149 3.74 2.43 15.84
C ARG A 149 4.50 3.74 16.08
N GLN A 150 5.05 4.36 15.04
CA GLN A 150 5.71 5.66 15.15
C GLN A 150 4.73 6.78 15.54
N GLN A 151 3.48 6.70 15.09
CA GLN A 151 2.36 7.58 15.46
C GLN A 151 1.67 7.19 16.78
N ARG A 152 2.26 6.26 17.56
CA ARG A 152 1.74 5.78 18.84
C ARG A 152 0.31 5.23 18.79
N PHE A 153 -0.07 4.63 17.65
CA PHE A 153 -1.39 4.06 17.39
C PHE A 153 -2.53 5.06 17.63
N TYR A 154 -2.29 6.35 17.34
CA TYR A 154 -3.28 7.40 17.56
C TYR A 154 -4.64 7.07 16.93
N GLY A 155 -5.71 7.15 17.72
CA GLY A 155 -7.07 6.84 17.27
C GLY A 155 -7.43 5.35 17.21
N LEU A 156 -6.53 4.44 17.56
CA LEU A 156 -6.78 2.99 17.64
C LEU A 156 -6.81 2.50 19.09
N SER A 157 -7.56 1.42 19.35
CA SER A 157 -7.78 0.81 20.68
C SER A 157 -6.82 -0.33 20.99
#